data_AF-A0A0B3Y3B0-F1
#
_entry.id   AF-A0A0B3Y3B0-F1
#
_cell.length_a   1.000
_cell.length_b   1.000
_cell.length_c   1.000
_cell.angle_alpha   90.00
_cell.angle_beta   90.00
_cell.angle_gamma   90.00
#
_symmetry.space_group_name_H-M   'P 1'
#
loop_
_entity.id
_entity.type
_entity.pdbx_description
1 polymer ?
#
loop_
_entity_poly.entity_id
_entity_poly.type
_entity_poly.pdbx_seq_one_letter_code
_entity_poly.pdbx_strand_id
1 'polypeptide(L)'
;MLARTRKQRRSDVNERIKKIHNAIADKMMLQPELFEEVEKTLETRYHNKMMRYGSYLLWKGIIEARHQPGVFKALLLADDERTANLRRETIFTGILSEEEREQLL
;
A
#
# COMPACT_ATOMS: atom_id res chain seq x y z
N MET A 1 23.45 -5.38 -23.99
CA MET A 1 22.43 -4.90 -23.03
C MET A 1 23.14 -4.15 -21.91
N LEU A 2 22.85 -2.86 -21.70
CA LEU A 2 23.40 -2.10 -20.57
C LEU A 2 22.77 -2.58 -19.27
N ALA A 3 23.58 -2.94 -18.28
CA ALA A 3 23.10 -3.34 -16.96
C ALA A 3 22.39 -2.16 -16.27
N ARG A 4 21.19 -2.40 -15.72
CA ARG A 4 20.43 -1.36 -15.00
C ARG A 4 21.17 -0.88 -13.75
N THR A 5 21.21 0.43 -13.54
CA THR A 5 21.80 1.02 -12.33
C THR A 5 20.97 0.66 -11.08
N ARG A 6 21.56 0.77 -9.88
CA ARG A 6 20.85 0.53 -8.60
C ARG A 6 19.64 1.48 -8.43
N LYS A 7 19.78 2.73 -8.87
CA LYS A 7 18.71 3.73 -8.87
C LYS A 7 17.56 3.32 -9.80
N GLN A 8 17.87 2.88 -11.01
CA GLN A 8 16.88 2.39 -11.97
C GLN A 8 16.07 1.22 -11.41
N ARG A 9 16.76 0.21 -10.87
CA ARG A 9 16.10 -0.96 -10.26
C ARG A 9 15.19 -0.59 -9.09
N ARG A 10 15.59 0.37 -8.25
CA ARG A 10 14.76 0.87 -7.14
C ARG A 10 13.49 1.54 -7.65
N SER A 11 13.59 2.30 -8.74
CA SER A 11 12.46 2.97 -9.39
C SER A 11 11.48 1.94 -9.96
N ASP A 12 11.97 0.94 -10.70
CA ASP A 12 11.13 -0.09 -11.31
C ASP A 12 10.32 -0.88 -10.25
N VAL A 13 10.96 -1.19 -9.11
CA VAL A 13 10.28 -1.84 -7.97
C VAL A 13 9.21 -0.93 -7.38
N ASN A 14 9.48 0.37 -7.23
CA ASN A 14 8.50 1.32 -6.69
C ASN A 14 7.27 1.44 -7.60
N GLU A 15 7.48 1.50 -8.91
CA GLU A 15 6.38 1.55 -9.89
C GLU A 15 5.53 0.28 -9.83
N ARG A 16 6.16 -0.91 -9.77
CA ARG A 16 5.42 -2.18 -9.62
C ARG A 16 4.61 -2.21 -8.33
N ILE A 17 5.20 -1.80 -7.20
CA ILE A 17 4.49 -1.72 -5.92
C ILE A 17 3.35 -0.71 -5.99
N LYS A 18 3.53 0.44 -6.65
CA LYS A 18 2.49 1.45 -6.85
C LYS A 18 1.33 0.89 -7.69
N LYS A 19 1.61 0.17 -8.78
CA LYS A 19 0.59 -0.51 -9.60
C LYS A 19 -0.24 -1.50 -8.78
N ILE A 20 0.43 -2.30 -7.94
CA ILE A 20 -0.24 -3.22 -7.01
C ILE A 20 -1.14 -2.46 -6.02
N HIS A 21 -0.65 -1.37 -5.44
CA HIS A 21 -1.45 -0.57 -4.50
C HIS A 21 -2.62 0.15 -5.18
N ASN A 22 -2.51 0.49 -6.47
CA ASN A 22 -3.64 1.05 -7.21
C ASN A 22 -4.78 0.03 -7.34
N ALA A 23 -4.46 -1.22 -7.70
CA ALA A 23 -5.45 -2.29 -7.78
C ALA A 23 -6.05 -2.63 -6.39
N ILE A 24 -5.24 -2.63 -5.33
CA ILE A 24 -5.72 -2.74 -3.95
C ILE A 24 -6.74 -1.64 -3.66
N ALA A 25 -6.42 -0.39 -4.01
CA ALA A 25 -7.30 0.73 -3.78
C ALA A 25 -8.63 0.57 -4.52
N ASP A 26 -8.58 0.18 -5.80
CA ASP A 26 -9.77 -0.09 -6.61
C ASP A 26 -10.66 -1.16 -5.96
N LYS A 27 -10.06 -2.28 -5.53
CA LYS A 27 -10.80 -3.37 -4.86
C LYS A 27 -11.45 -2.92 -3.56
N MET A 28 -10.72 -2.19 -2.71
CA MET A 28 -11.24 -1.70 -1.43
C MET A 28 -12.35 -0.65 -1.60
N MET A 29 -12.34 0.12 -2.69
CA MET A 29 -13.46 1.03 -2.98
C MET A 29 -14.72 0.29 -3.42
N LEU A 30 -14.57 -0.86 -4.08
CA LEU A 30 -15.69 -1.74 -4.47
C LEU A 30 -16.17 -2.61 -3.30
N GLN A 31 -15.29 -2.92 -2.35
CA GLN A 31 -15.54 -3.77 -1.18
C GLN A 31 -15.09 -3.04 0.10
N PRO A 32 -15.87 -2.04 0.58
CA PRO A 32 -15.49 -1.22 1.74
C PRO A 32 -15.32 -2.01 3.05
N GLU A 33 -15.91 -3.20 3.16
CA GLU A 33 -15.74 -4.11 4.28
C GLU A 33 -14.27 -4.54 4.50
N LEU A 34 -13.47 -4.57 3.43
CA LEU A 34 -12.05 -4.93 3.51
C LEU A 34 -11.23 -3.93 4.35
N PHE A 35 -11.73 -2.71 4.56
CA PHE A 35 -11.06 -1.75 5.45
C PHE A 35 -10.98 -2.26 6.89
N GLU A 36 -11.95 -3.03 7.37
CA GLU A 36 -11.93 -3.59 8.72
C GLU A 36 -10.79 -4.60 8.90
N GLU A 37 -10.54 -5.44 7.88
CA GLU A 37 -9.44 -6.41 7.88
C GLU A 37 -8.07 -5.72 7.86
N VAL A 38 -7.94 -4.66 7.06
CA VAL A 38 -6.72 -3.85 6.98
C VAL A 38 -6.47 -3.13 8.30
N GLU A 39 -7.50 -2.57 8.91
CA GLU A 39 -7.39 -1.89 10.21
C GLU A 39 -6.98 -2.88 11.30
N LYS A 40 -7.57 -4.08 11.33
CA LYS A 40 -7.14 -5.15 12.24
C LYS A 40 -5.68 -5.54 12.03
N THR A 41 -5.23 -5.60 10.77
CA THR A 41 -3.83 -5.89 10.44
C THR A 41 -2.90 -4.79 10.93
N LEU A 42 -3.27 -3.52 10.72
CA LEU A 42 -2.53 -2.35 11.19
C LEU A 42 -2.38 -2.38 12.71
N GLU A 43 -3.49 -2.51 13.43
CA GLU A 43 -3.50 -2.52 14.89
C GLU A 43 -2.71 -3.71 15.43
N THR A 44 -2.89 -4.91 14.88
CA THR A 44 -2.13 -6.11 15.28
C THR A 44 -0.63 -5.90 15.12
N ARG A 45 -0.19 -5.36 13.97
CA ARG A 45 1.23 -5.10 13.70
C ARG A 45 1.81 -4.06 14.65
N TYR A 46 1.05 -3.01 14.94
CA TYR A 46 1.49 -1.97 15.85
C TYR A 46 1.60 -2.47 17.30
N HIS A 47 0.56 -3.14 17.81
CA HIS A 47 0.56 -3.71 19.18
C HIS A 47 1.67 -4.75 19.38
N ASN A 48 1.95 -5.55 18.35
CA ASN A 48 3.04 -6.53 18.38
C ASN A 48 4.43 -5.92 18.11
N LYS A 49 4.55 -4.59 18.08
CA LYS A 49 5.81 -3.85 17.85
C LYS A 49 6.50 -4.19 16.52
N MET A 50 5.74 -4.68 15.53
CA MET A 50 6.22 -4.96 14.17
C MET A 50 6.22 -3.72 13.28
N MET A 51 5.78 -2.57 13.81
CA MET A 51 5.70 -1.31 13.11
C MET A 51 6.09 -0.14 14.02
N ARG A 52 6.83 0.83 13.47
CA ARG A 52 7.14 2.08 14.18
C ARG A 52 5.90 2.98 14.25
N TYR A 53 5.77 3.74 15.33
CA TYR A 53 4.64 4.66 15.54
C TYR A 53 4.42 5.64 14.37
N GLY A 54 5.49 6.16 13.77
CA GLY A 54 5.37 7.05 12.60
C GLY A 54 4.73 6.37 11.38
N SER A 55 5.06 5.12 11.10
CA SER A 55 4.43 4.34 10.01
C SER A 55 2.98 4.00 10.37
N TYR A 56 2.71 3.71 11.64
CA TYR A 56 1.35 3.47 12.14
C TYR A 56 0.44 4.67 11.89
N LEU A 57 0.87 5.88 12.29
CA LEU A 57 0.09 7.10 12.09
C LEU A 57 -0.17 7.39 10.60
N LEU A 58 0.82 7.16 9.73
CA LEU A 58 0.65 7.36 8.30
C LEU A 58 -0.39 6.39 7.72
N TRP A 59 -0.29 5.11 8.07
CA TRP A 59 -1.26 4.12 7.63
C TRP A 59 -2.66 4.40 8.16
N LYS A 60 -2.78 4.77 9.44
CA LYS A 60 -4.05 5.14 10.07
C LYS A 60 -4.69 6.32 9.33
N GLY A 61 -3.94 7.39 9.08
CA GLY A 61 -4.44 8.55 8.35
C GLY A 61 -4.86 8.24 6.90
N ILE A 62 -4.17 7.33 6.22
CA ILE A 62 -4.60 6.85 4.89
C ILE A 62 -5.95 6.13 5.00
N ILE A 63 -6.11 5.20 5.95
CA ILE A 63 -7.35 4.44 6.15
C ILE A 63 -8.53 5.34 6.53
N GLU A 64 -8.31 6.36 7.38
CA GLU A 64 -9.34 7.31 7.78
C GLU A 64 -9.95 8.07 6.59
N ALA A 65 -9.18 8.24 5.51
CA ALA A 65 -9.67 8.83 4.25
C ALA A 65 -10.59 7.90 3.43
N ARG A 66 -10.92 6.68 3.90
CA ARG A 66 -11.75 5.69 3.17
C ARG A 66 -13.09 6.22 2.66
N HIS A 67 -13.69 7.18 3.38
CA HIS A 67 -14.96 7.80 2.99
C HIS A 67 -14.81 8.87 1.90
N GLN A 68 -13.57 9.17 1.50
CA GLN A 68 -13.21 10.10 0.44
C GLN A 68 -12.31 9.37 -0.59
N PRO A 69 -12.88 8.59 -1.52
CA PRO A 69 -12.12 7.73 -2.44
C PRO A 69 -10.96 8.42 -3.17
N GLY A 70 -11.18 9.66 -3.62
CA GLY A 70 -10.14 10.46 -4.28
C GLY A 70 -8.98 10.79 -3.35
N VAL A 71 -9.26 11.13 -2.08
CA VAL A 71 -8.24 11.44 -1.07
C VAL A 71 -7.51 10.18 -0.65
N PHE A 72 -8.22 9.08 -0.38
CA PHE A 72 -7.61 7.79 -0.06
C PHE A 72 -6.61 7.35 -1.13
N LYS A 73 -7.03 7.36 -2.41
CA LYS A 73 -6.14 7.01 -3.53
C LYS A 73 -4.97 7.97 -3.66
N ALA A 74 -5.20 9.27 -3.55
CA ALA A 74 -4.13 10.26 -3.65
C ALA A 74 -3.06 10.07 -2.57
N LEU A 75 -3.47 9.83 -1.31
CA LEU A 75 -2.55 9.58 -0.21
C LEU A 75 -1.80 8.26 -0.38
N LEU A 76 -2.49 7.18 -0.75
CA LEU A 76 -1.89 5.85 -0.92
C LEU A 76 -0.88 5.80 -2.08
N LEU A 77 -1.15 6.53 -3.16
CA LEU A 77 -0.41 6.49 -4.42
C LEU A 77 0.51 7.69 -4.63
N ALA A 78 0.76 8.50 -3.59
CA ALA A 78 1.67 9.63 -3.69
C ALA A 78 3.08 9.22 -4.17
N ASP A 79 3.70 10.09 -4.95
CA ASP A 79 4.97 9.87 -5.66
C ASP A 79 6.22 10.25 -4.85
N ASP A 80 6.04 10.64 -3.58
CA ASP A 80 7.14 10.98 -2.71
C ASP A 80 7.86 9.74 -2.13
N GLU A 81 9.13 9.92 -1.73
CA GLU A 81 9.96 8.82 -1.22
C GLU A 81 9.39 8.21 0.08
N ARG A 82 8.73 9.01 0.92
CA ARG A 82 8.15 8.53 2.18
C ARG A 82 7.01 7.57 1.91
N THR A 83 6.10 7.91 1.00
CA THR A 83 4.98 7.03 0.61
C THR A 83 5.47 5.80 -0.17
N ALA A 84 6.49 5.95 -1.02
CA ALA A 84 7.10 4.79 -1.70
C ALA A 84 7.73 3.80 -0.69
N ASN A 85 8.40 4.29 0.35
CA ASN A 85 8.94 3.44 1.40
C ASN A 85 7.82 2.82 2.26
N LEU A 86 6.78 3.58 2.58
CA LEU A 86 5.61 3.09 3.32
C LEU A 86 4.95 1.90 2.59
N ARG A 87 4.72 2.00 1.27
CA ARG A 87 4.15 0.91 0.46
C ARG A 87 4.99 -0.38 0.43
N ARG A 88 6.29 -0.32 0.72
CA ARG A 88 7.13 -1.55 0.82
C ARG A 88 6.86 -2.32 2.11
N GLU A 89 6.36 -1.65 3.14
CA GLU A 89 5.95 -2.22 4.44
C GLU A 89 4.42 -2.27 4.53
N THR A 90 3.79 -2.74 3.44
CA THR A 90 2.33 -2.69 3.27
C THR A 90 1.57 -3.47 4.34
N ILE A 91 0.45 -2.90 4.78
CA ILE A 91 -0.55 -3.54 5.66
C ILE A 91 -1.68 -4.24 4.88
N PHE A 92 -1.74 -4.05 3.56
CA PHE A 92 -2.79 -4.60 2.70
C PHE A 92 -2.51 -6.07 2.31
N THR A 93 -2.18 -6.91 3.31
CA THR A 93 -1.94 -8.33 3.09
C THR A 93 -3.25 -9.07 2.89
N GLY A 94 -3.29 -9.97 1.89
CA GLY A 94 -4.48 -10.77 1.57
C GLY A 94 -5.58 -10.03 0.79
N ILE A 95 -5.44 -8.73 0.54
CA ILE A 95 -6.47 -7.94 -0.17
C ILE A 95 -6.60 -8.36 -1.64
N LEU A 96 -5.47 -8.51 -2.33
CA LEU A 96 -5.47 -9.14 -3.65
C LEU A 96 -5.26 -10.64 -3.53
N SER A 97 -6.07 -11.42 -4.25
CA SER A 97 -5.84 -12.84 -4.48
C SER A 97 -4.57 -13.06 -5.31
N GLU A 98 -4.11 -14.31 -5.39
CA GLU A 98 -2.92 -14.61 -6.21
C GLU A 98 -3.19 -14.36 -7.69
N GLU A 99 -4.39 -14.72 -8.17
CA GLU A 99 -4.80 -14.49 -9.56
C GLU A 99 -4.84 -12.98 -9.89
N GLU A 100 -5.39 -12.16 -8.98
CA GLU A 100 -5.41 -10.70 -9.14
C GLU A 100 -4.00 -10.12 -9.12
N ARG A 101 -3.08 -10.70 -8.33
CA ARG A 101 -1.67 -10.27 -8.29
C ARG A 101 -0.96 -10.61 -9.58
N GLU A 102 -1.13 -11.81 -10.12
CA GLU A 102 -0.49 -12.28 -11.36
C GLU A 102 -0.86 -11.39 -12.55
N GLN A 103 -2.11 -10.92 -12.63
CA GLN A 103 -2.56 -10.00 -13.69
C GLN A 103 -1.85 -8.63 -13.67
N LEU A 104 -1.19 -8.28 -12.57
CA LEU A 104 -0.49 -7.01 -12.40
C LEU A 104 1.01 -7.10 -12.67
N LEU A 105 1.57 -8.31 -12.75
CA LEU A 105 3.01 -8.57 -12.94
C LEU A 105 3.44 -8.42 -14.41
#